data_AF-A0A1K2HKE4-F1
#
_entry.id   AF-A0A1K2HKE4-F1
#
_cell.length_a   1.000
_cell.length_b   1.000
_cell.length_c   1.000
_cell.angle_alpha   90.00
_cell.angle_beta   90.00
_cell.angle_gamma   90.00
#
_symmetry.space_group_name_H-M   'P 1'
#
loop_
_entity.id
_entity.type
_entity.pdbx_description
1 polymer ?
#
loop_
_entity_poly.entity_id
_entity_poly.type
_entity_poly.pdbx_seq_one_letter_code
_entity_poly.pdbx_strand_id
1 'polypeptide(L)'
;MPDDDKFHVINTSMYELTKVLNIKQNGKNYADMAKAIGDLRKKEVLIHDEEKRTITQTGWVQSAEYHENGQVKIELSPKLAPHLLGLKNNYTQHLLLDTTKLKSRYSILLYKLMRECDRDNGKSIAILQGTPDEFREWLGAPKEYTYGQFKQNILTKAVEEINLKIDDMDLEIFQGRYNRKIVQVEIHNNWTVHSK
;
A
#
# COMPACT_ATOMS: atom_id res chain seq x y z
N MET A 1 -31.98 10.39 -1.68
CA MET A 1 -31.16 11.55 -2.10
C MET A 1 -29.83 10.99 -2.57
N PRO A 2 -29.42 11.17 -3.83
CA PRO A 2 -28.20 10.55 -4.31
C PRO A 2 -27.01 11.48 -3.99
N ASP A 3 -26.43 11.30 -2.80
CA ASP A 3 -25.25 12.05 -2.35
C ASP A 3 -23.92 11.30 -2.56
N ASP A 4 -23.92 10.17 -3.28
CA ASP A 4 -22.88 9.15 -3.13
C ASP A 4 -21.99 8.90 -4.37
N ASP A 5 -21.73 9.92 -5.19
CA ASP A 5 -20.87 9.78 -6.40
C ASP A 5 -19.45 10.37 -6.27
N LYS A 6 -18.99 10.85 -5.10
CA LYS A 6 -17.67 11.54 -4.99
C LYS A 6 -16.46 10.65 -4.71
N PHE A 7 -16.61 9.32 -4.68
CA PHE A 7 -15.50 8.42 -4.31
C PHE A 7 -14.33 8.45 -5.32
N HIS A 8 -14.60 8.80 -6.57
CA HIS A 8 -13.60 8.84 -7.61
C HIS A 8 -12.77 10.14 -7.61
N VAL A 9 -13.05 11.11 -6.71
CA VAL A 9 -12.31 12.38 -6.66
C VAL A 9 -11.48 12.48 -5.38
N ILE A 10 -10.16 12.48 -5.55
CA ILE A 10 -9.18 12.67 -4.48
C ILE A 10 -8.71 14.12 -4.49
N ASN A 11 -9.03 14.87 -3.43
CA ASN A 11 -8.46 16.19 -3.19
C ASN A 11 -7.33 16.07 -2.19
N THR A 12 -6.13 16.50 -2.57
CA THR A 12 -4.94 16.36 -1.73
C THR A 12 -3.91 17.43 -2.08
N SER A 13 -2.82 17.50 -1.31
CA SER A 13 -1.70 18.37 -1.64
C SER A 13 -0.64 17.62 -2.43
N MET A 14 0.12 18.38 -3.21
CA MET A 14 1.36 17.93 -3.84
C MET A 14 2.31 17.27 -2.82
N TYR A 15 2.38 17.81 -1.60
CA TYR A 15 3.22 17.23 -0.54
C TYR A 15 2.77 15.81 -0.15
N GLU A 16 1.49 15.63 0.16
CA GLU A 16 0.92 14.33 0.55
C GLU A 16 1.03 13.30 -0.58
N LEU A 17 0.78 13.69 -1.83
CA LEU A 17 0.95 12.80 -2.99
C LEU A 17 2.41 12.35 -3.16
N THR A 18 3.41 13.22 -3.00
CA THR A 18 4.82 12.80 -3.12
C THR A 18 5.20 11.75 -2.07
N LYS A 19 4.63 11.88 -0.87
CA LYS A 19 4.87 10.96 0.25
C LYS A 19 4.24 9.59 -0.02
N VAL A 20 2.98 9.57 -0.46
CA VAL A 20 2.26 8.31 -0.77
C VAL A 20 2.85 7.62 -2.00
N LEU A 21 3.22 8.37 -3.04
CA LEU A 21 3.77 7.85 -4.28
C LEU A 21 5.30 7.63 -4.22
N ASN A 22 5.94 7.97 -3.10
CA ASN A 22 7.38 7.84 -2.88
C ASN A 22 8.23 8.48 -3.99
N ILE A 23 7.80 9.66 -4.47
CA ILE A 23 8.53 10.46 -5.46
C ILE A 23 9.64 11.21 -4.71
N LYS A 24 10.91 11.02 -5.11
CA LYS A 24 12.05 11.70 -4.47
C LYS A 24 11.82 13.21 -4.52
N GLN A 25 11.89 13.86 -3.36
CA GLN A 25 11.76 15.31 -3.28
C GLN A 25 13.05 15.97 -3.76
N ASN A 26 13.04 16.41 -5.01
CA ASN A 26 14.13 17.14 -5.65
C ASN A 26 13.54 18.53 -5.99
N GLY A 27 14.32 19.60 -6.16
CA GLY A 27 13.80 20.93 -6.52
C GLY A 27 12.94 21.03 -7.82
N LYS A 28 12.61 19.90 -8.48
CA LYS A 28 11.73 19.71 -9.64
C LYS A 28 10.37 19.02 -9.32
N ASN A 29 9.97 18.97 -8.04
CA ASN A 29 8.83 18.20 -7.52
C ASN A 29 7.53 18.26 -8.35
N TYR A 30 7.14 19.44 -8.86
CA TYR A 30 5.88 19.59 -9.57
C TYR A 30 5.89 18.91 -10.95
N ALA A 31 6.96 19.08 -11.71
CA ALA A 31 7.08 18.50 -13.05
C ALA A 31 7.17 16.96 -12.98
N ASP A 32 7.92 16.43 -12.01
CA ASP A 32 8.06 14.99 -11.80
C ASP A 32 6.74 14.36 -11.35
N MET A 33 5.94 15.04 -10.50
CA MET A 33 4.61 14.56 -10.13
C MET A 33 3.62 14.65 -11.29
N ALA A 34 3.56 15.79 -11.99
CA ALA A 34 2.69 15.93 -13.16
C ALA A 34 2.99 14.86 -14.21
N LYS A 35 4.28 14.55 -14.39
CA LYS A 35 4.73 13.43 -15.23
C LYS A 35 4.25 12.08 -14.68
N ALA A 36 4.45 11.79 -13.40
CA ALA A 36 4.05 10.51 -12.81
C ALA A 36 2.53 10.27 -12.88
N ILE A 37 1.72 11.29 -12.60
CA ILE A 37 0.26 11.23 -12.75
C ILE A 37 -0.13 11.11 -14.22
N GLY A 38 0.57 11.82 -15.11
CA GLY A 38 0.41 11.68 -16.56
C GLY A 38 0.73 10.26 -17.06
N ASP A 39 1.77 9.63 -16.53
CA ASP A 39 2.14 8.25 -16.85
C ASP A 39 1.10 7.27 -16.30
N LEU A 40 0.58 7.51 -15.10
CA LEU A 40 -0.51 6.72 -14.52
C LEU A 40 -1.80 6.81 -15.35
N ARG A 41 -2.10 8.00 -15.89
CA ARG A 41 -3.23 8.22 -16.82
C ARG A 41 -3.06 7.49 -18.15
N LYS A 42 -1.83 7.32 -18.64
CA LYS A 42 -1.53 6.59 -19.88
C LYS A 42 -1.53 5.07 -19.70
N LYS A 43 -1.40 4.57 -18.46
CA LYS A 43 -1.45 3.13 -18.19
C LYS A 43 -2.86 2.61 -18.35
N GLU A 44 -3.00 1.63 -19.22
CA GLU A 44 -4.23 0.87 -19.36
C GLU A 44 -4.42 -0.14 -18.23
N VAL A 45 -5.67 -0.41 -17.94
CA VAL A 45 -6.17 -1.41 -17.00
C VAL A 45 -7.21 -2.23 -17.75
N LEU A 46 -7.03 -3.54 -17.72
CA LEU A 46 -7.99 -4.50 -18.24
C LEU A 46 -8.75 -5.10 -17.05
N ILE A 47 -10.05 -4.89 -17.02
CA ILE A 47 -10.95 -5.45 -16.02
C ILE A 47 -11.68 -6.62 -16.68
N HIS A 48 -11.47 -7.81 -16.16
CA HIS A 48 -12.12 -9.03 -16.62
C HIS A 48 -13.34 -9.31 -15.74
N ASP A 49 -14.52 -9.41 -16.37
CA ASP A 49 -15.76 -9.85 -15.73
C ASP A 49 -16.12 -11.21 -16.32
N GLU A 50 -15.83 -12.28 -15.56
CA GLU A 50 -16.03 -13.66 -16.01
C GLU A 50 -17.52 -14.03 -16.13
N GLU A 51 -18.36 -13.48 -15.25
CA GLU A 51 -19.82 -13.74 -15.26
C GLU A 51 -20.47 -13.13 -16.51
N LYS A 52 -20.11 -11.89 -16.85
CA LYS A 52 -20.63 -11.20 -18.04
C LYS A 52 -19.85 -11.53 -19.31
N ARG A 53 -18.72 -12.23 -19.20
CA ARG A 53 -17.79 -12.53 -20.30
C ARG A 53 -17.34 -11.26 -21.04
N THR A 54 -17.00 -10.21 -20.30
CA THR A 54 -16.56 -8.93 -20.86
C THR A 54 -15.17 -8.54 -20.39
N ILE A 55 -14.43 -7.84 -21.25
CA ILE A 55 -13.18 -7.17 -20.91
C ILE A 55 -13.42 -5.67 -21.04
N THR A 56 -13.28 -4.94 -19.93
CA THR A 56 -13.31 -3.47 -19.93
C THR A 56 -11.89 -2.94 -19.95
N GLN A 57 -11.53 -2.22 -21.02
CA GLN A 57 -10.28 -1.47 -21.10
C GLN A 57 -10.52 -0.04 -20.60
N THR A 58 -9.78 0.36 -19.57
CA THR A 58 -9.88 1.69 -18.93
C THR A 58 -8.49 2.18 -18.51
N GLY A 59 -8.37 3.41 -18.03
CA GLY A 59 -7.17 3.91 -17.34
C GLY A 59 -7.37 4.01 -15.82
N TRP A 60 -6.29 4.28 -15.09
CA TRP A 60 -6.30 4.53 -13.64
C TRP A 60 -6.90 5.89 -13.28
N VAL A 61 -6.43 6.93 -13.96
CA VAL A 61 -6.79 8.33 -13.72
C VAL A 61 -7.55 8.85 -14.95
N GLN A 62 -8.75 9.36 -14.74
CA GLN A 62 -9.54 10.04 -15.76
C GLN A 62 -8.99 11.45 -15.99
N SER A 63 -8.85 12.24 -14.92
CA SER A 63 -8.40 13.63 -14.97
C SER A 63 -7.53 13.97 -13.75
N ALA A 64 -6.68 14.99 -13.91
CA ALA A 64 -5.92 15.57 -12.81
C ALA A 64 -5.86 17.10 -13.01
N GLU A 65 -6.32 17.84 -12.00
CA GLU A 65 -6.25 19.30 -11.94
C GLU A 65 -5.16 19.69 -10.94
N TYR A 66 -4.35 20.67 -11.32
CA TYR A 66 -3.27 21.17 -10.49
C TYR A 66 -3.47 22.67 -10.28
N HIS A 67 -3.54 23.08 -9.02
CA HIS A 67 -3.74 24.47 -8.65
C HIS A 67 -2.41 25.13 -8.29
N GLU A 68 -2.28 26.42 -8.55
CA GLU A 68 -1.08 27.20 -8.25
C GLU A 68 -0.72 27.21 -6.76
N ASN A 69 -1.71 27.02 -5.88
CA ASN A 69 -1.53 26.89 -4.44
C ASN A 69 -0.98 25.53 -3.98
N GLY A 70 -0.65 24.63 -4.92
CA GLY A 70 -0.12 23.29 -4.64
C GLY A 70 -1.18 22.24 -4.31
N GLN A 71 -2.47 22.56 -4.45
CA GLN A 71 -3.54 21.57 -4.38
C GLN A 71 -3.62 20.77 -5.67
N VAL A 72 -3.91 19.49 -5.54
CA VAL A 72 -4.12 18.56 -6.65
C VAL A 72 -5.46 17.87 -6.45
N LYS A 73 -6.25 17.85 -7.52
CA LYS A 73 -7.49 17.10 -7.59
C LYS A 73 -7.32 16.00 -8.63
N ILE A 74 -7.41 14.75 -8.20
CA ILE A 74 -7.29 13.58 -9.07
C ILE A 74 -8.65 12.92 -9.19
N GLU A 75 -9.10 12.70 -10.41
CA GLU A 75 -10.29 11.93 -10.71
C GLU A 75 -9.87 10.54 -11.20
N LEU A 76 -10.15 9.51 -10.41
CA LEU A 76 -9.99 8.11 -10.79
C LEU A 76 -11.05 7.71 -11.81
N SER A 77 -10.74 6.72 -12.66
CA SER A 77 -11.74 6.23 -13.60
C SER A 77 -12.97 5.68 -12.85
N PRO A 78 -14.21 6.12 -13.18
CA PRO A 78 -15.44 5.60 -12.59
C PRO A 78 -15.60 4.09 -12.79
N LYS A 79 -14.97 3.53 -13.83
CA LYS A 79 -14.95 2.07 -14.06
C LYS A 79 -14.15 1.31 -13.01
N LEU A 80 -13.21 1.98 -12.33
CA LEU A 80 -12.50 1.42 -11.19
C LEU A 80 -13.26 1.61 -9.88
N ALA A 81 -14.21 2.55 -9.82
CA ALA A 81 -14.92 2.87 -8.58
C ALA A 81 -15.56 1.62 -7.93
N PRO A 82 -16.28 0.70 -8.62
CA PRO A 82 -16.80 -0.51 -7.98
C PRO A 82 -15.74 -1.44 -7.40
N HIS A 83 -14.56 -1.51 -8.02
CA HIS A 83 -13.43 -2.34 -7.57
C HIS A 83 -12.66 -1.69 -6.42
N LEU A 84 -12.68 -0.35 -6.35
CA LEU A 84 -12.18 0.41 -5.21
C LEU A 84 -13.22 0.51 -4.08
N LEU A 85 -14.51 0.44 -4.39
CA LEU A 85 -15.66 0.47 -3.47
C LEU A 85 -16.02 -0.91 -2.94
N GLY A 86 -15.56 -2.01 -3.54
CA GLY A 86 -15.56 -3.34 -2.88
C GLY A 86 -14.82 -3.32 -1.53
N LEU A 87 -14.09 -2.24 -1.25
CA LEU A 87 -13.41 -1.91 -0.02
C LEU A 87 -14.28 -1.09 0.98
N LYS A 88 -15.60 -0.87 0.77
CA LYS A 88 -16.51 -0.03 1.60
C LYS A 88 -16.81 -0.57 3.02
N ASN A 89 -15.86 -1.21 3.69
CA ASN A 89 -15.89 -1.36 5.14
C ASN A 89 -15.06 -0.24 5.78
N ASN A 90 -15.41 0.18 7.01
CA ASN A 90 -14.66 1.15 7.83
C ASN A 90 -13.15 0.88 7.83
N TYR A 91 -12.80 -0.40 7.70
CA TYR A 91 -11.46 -0.92 7.48
C TYR A 91 -10.60 -0.13 6.47
N THR A 92 -11.14 0.24 5.31
CA THR A 92 -10.34 0.86 4.23
C THR A 92 -10.07 2.33 4.48
N GLN A 93 -10.98 3.02 5.17
CA GLN A 93 -10.72 4.40 5.61
C GLN A 93 -9.63 4.42 6.69
N HIS A 94 -9.68 3.47 7.63
CA HIS A 94 -8.60 3.25 8.61
C HIS A 94 -7.28 2.91 7.91
N LEU A 95 -7.30 2.02 6.91
CA LEU A 95 -6.13 1.66 6.10
C LEU A 95 -5.48 2.87 5.43
N LEU A 96 -6.28 3.76 4.85
CA LEU A 96 -5.80 4.99 4.23
C LEU A 96 -5.19 5.95 5.26
N LEU A 97 -5.89 6.21 6.36
CA LEU A 97 -5.40 7.09 7.43
C LEU A 97 -4.08 6.56 8.03
N ASP A 98 -4.01 5.28 8.35
CA ASP A 98 -2.80 4.62 8.85
C ASP A 98 -1.65 4.69 7.84
N THR A 99 -1.95 4.49 6.55
CA THR A 99 -0.94 4.64 5.49
C THR A 99 -0.35 6.04 5.46
N THR A 100 -1.11 7.10 5.76
CA THR A 100 -0.56 8.47 5.84
C THR A 100 0.40 8.67 7.03
N LYS A 101 0.29 7.86 8.09
CA LYS A 101 1.18 7.92 9.26
C LYS A 101 2.57 7.33 8.93
N LEU A 102 2.62 6.37 8.02
CA LEU A 102 3.85 5.70 7.57
C LEU A 102 4.59 6.56 6.53
N LYS A 103 5.93 6.59 6.62
CA LYS A 103 6.79 7.34 5.69
C LYS A 103 7.57 6.45 4.75
N SER A 104 7.95 5.25 5.17
CA SER A 104 8.69 4.32 4.31
C SER A 104 7.73 3.56 3.39
N ARG A 105 8.07 3.53 2.08
CA ARG A 105 7.44 2.65 1.09
C ARG A 105 7.35 1.20 1.59
N TYR A 106 8.40 0.70 2.25
CA TYR A 106 8.44 -0.68 2.71
C TYR A 106 7.47 -0.92 3.87
N SER A 107 7.32 0.05 4.78
CA SER A 107 6.33 -0.01 5.86
C SER A 107 4.91 0.01 5.29
N ILE A 108 4.64 0.85 4.30
CA ILE A 108 3.33 0.91 3.64
C ILE A 108 2.99 -0.42 2.96
N LEU A 109 3.94 -1.03 2.24
CA LEU A 109 3.73 -2.32 1.58
C LEU A 109 3.55 -3.44 2.60
N LEU A 110 4.39 -3.50 3.63
CA LEU A 110 4.27 -4.50 4.68
C LEU A 110 2.95 -4.38 5.45
N TYR A 111 2.55 -3.16 5.82
CA TYR A 111 1.27 -2.88 6.47
C TYR A 111 0.09 -3.42 5.64
N LYS A 112 0.09 -3.17 4.33
CA LYS A 112 -0.95 -3.68 3.42
C LYS A 112 -0.98 -5.21 3.38
N LEU A 113 0.18 -5.86 3.29
CA LEU A 113 0.27 -7.33 3.30
C LEU A 113 -0.24 -7.92 4.62
N MET A 114 0.12 -7.32 5.76
CA MET A 114 -0.38 -7.74 7.07
C MET A 114 -1.89 -7.57 7.19
N ARG A 115 -2.42 -6.44 6.71
CA ARG A 115 -3.86 -6.18 6.67
C ARG A 115 -4.60 -7.19 5.77
N GLU A 116 -4.06 -7.48 4.58
CA GLU A 116 -4.63 -8.47 3.66
C GLU A 116 -4.60 -9.90 4.20
N CYS A 117 -3.57 -10.27 4.98
CA CYS A 117 -3.48 -11.59 5.59
C CYS A 117 -4.38 -11.75 6.83
N ASP A 118 -4.73 -10.63 7.49
CA ASP A 118 -5.64 -10.58 8.63
C ASP A 118 -7.12 -10.68 8.18
N ARG A 119 -7.57 -11.91 7.95
CA ARG A 119 -8.92 -12.21 7.45
C ARG A 119 -10.02 -12.08 8.49
N ASP A 120 -9.68 -12.06 9.78
CA ASP A 120 -10.67 -12.04 10.87
C ASP A 120 -10.70 -10.72 11.66
N ASN A 121 -9.89 -9.75 11.24
CA ASN A 121 -9.74 -8.41 11.83
C ASN A 121 -9.22 -8.46 13.27
N GLY A 122 -8.12 -9.18 13.48
CA GLY A 122 -7.40 -9.24 14.74
C GLY A 122 -8.05 -10.14 15.80
N LYS A 123 -8.95 -11.05 15.40
CA LYS A 123 -9.50 -12.06 16.34
C LYS A 123 -8.49 -13.17 16.59
N SER A 124 -7.56 -13.38 15.68
CA SER A 124 -6.41 -14.27 15.84
C SER A 124 -5.11 -13.59 15.42
N ILE A 125 -3.98 -14.22 15.78
CA ILE A 125 -2.66 -13.77 15.34
C ILE A 125 -2.57 -13.95 13.83
N ALA A 126 -2.45 -12.85 13.10
CA ALA A 126 -2.22 -12.88 11.67
C ALA A 126 -0.74 -13.18 11.41
N ILE A 127 -0.46 -14.14 10.53
CA ILE A 127 0.91 -14.57 10.18
C ILE A 127 1.11 -14.40 8.68
N LEU A 128 1.96 -13.43 8.31
CA LEU A 128 2.47 -13.32 6.94
C LEU A 128 3.71 -14.19 6.80
N GLN A 129 3.63 -15.23 5.97
CA GLN A 129 4.69 -16.23 5.80
C GLN A 129 5.17 -16.33 4.36
N GLY A 130 6.46 -16.57 4.16
CA GLY A 130 7.07 -16.74 2.85
C GLY A 130 8.57 -16.98 2.93
N THR A 131 9.19 -17.22 1.78
CA THR A 131 10.64 -17.28 1.62
C THR A 131 11.27 -15.89 1.65
N PRO A 132 12.58 -15.77 1.93
CA PRO A 132 13.30 -14.51 1.78
C PRO A 132 13.17 -13.85 0.40
N ASP A 133 13.00 -14.64 -0.67
CA ASP A 133 12.92 -14.10 -2.03
C ASP A 133 11.51 -13.59 -2.35
N GLU A 134 10.46 -14.28 -1.89
CA GLU A 134 9.07 -13.78 -1.97
C GLU A 134 8.90 -12.47 -1.21
N PHE A 135 9.43 -12.37 0.01
CA PHE A 135 9.40 -11.10 0.77
C PHE A 135 10.13 -9.95 0.05
N ARG A 136 11.22 -10.25 -0.68
CA ARG A 136 11.89 -9.22 -1.50
C ARG A 136 11.03 -8.79 -2.68
N GLU A 137 10.34 -9.73 -3.32
CA GLU A 137 9.43 -9.45 -4.42
C GLU A 137 8.26 -8.59 -3.95
N TRP A 138 7.57 -9.01 -2.88
CA TRP A 138 6.42 -8.29 -2.33
C TRP A 138 6.76 -6.85 -1.91
N LEU A 139 7.95 -6.65 -1.32
CA LEU A 139 8.39 -5.33 -0.88
C LEU A 139 9.15 -4.55 -1.98
N GLY A 140 9.42 -5.19 -3.12
CA GLY A 140 10.25 -4.66 -4.20
C GLY A 140 11.60 -4.16 -3.70
N ALA A 141 12.30 -5.00 -2.93
CA ALA A 141 13.61 -4.75 -2.35
C ALA A 141 14.74 -4.92 -3.38
N PRO A 142 15.90 -4.25 -3.22
CA PRO A 142 17.04 -4.43 -4.10
C PRO A 142 17.53 -5.89 -4.13
N LYS A 143 17.80 -6.42 -5.33
CA LYS A 143 18.25 -7.81 -5.52
C LYS A 143 19.66 -8.04 -4.98
N GLU A 144 20.45 -6.97 -4.89
CA GLU A 144 21.84 -6.98 -4.43
C GLU A 144 21.95 -7.18 -2.90
N TYR A 145 20.84 -7.00 -2.16
CA TYR A 145 20.85 -7.16 -0.72
C TYR A 145 20.96 -8.64 -0.32
N THR A 146 22.01 -8.93 0.44
CA THR A 146 22.06 -10.15 1.25
C THR A 146 20.84 -10.19 2.18
N TYR A 147 20.44 -11.38 2.64
CA TYR A 147 19.31 -11.50 3.57
C TYR A 147 19.52 -10.65 4.83
N GLY A 148 20.75 -10.59 5.37
CA GLY A 148 21.06 -9.76 6.53
C GLY A 148 20.80 -8.26 6.27
N GLN A 149 21.24 -7.74 5.13
CA GLN A 149 20.97 -6.36 4.72
C GLN A 149 19.48 -6.13 4.46
N PHE A 150 18.79 -7.07 3.82
CA PHE A 150 17.34 -6.99 3.62
C PHE A 150 16.59 -6.92 4.95
N LYS A 151 16.92 -7.81 5.89
CA LYS A 151 16.33 -7.81 7.23
C LYS A 151 16.59 -6.49 7.95
N GLN A 152 17.84 -6.08 8.07
CA GLN A 152 18.23 -4.89 8.84
C GLN A 152 17.73 -3.58 8.23
N ASN A 153 17.82 -3.43 6.90
CA ASN A 153 17.52 -2.15 6.24
C ASN A 153 16.08 -2.00 5.81
N ILE A 154 15.33 -3.10 5.69
CA ILE A 154 13.96 -3.09 5.18
C ILE A 154 13.00 -3.68 6.20
N LEU A 155 13.09 -4.98 6.52
CA LEU A 155 12.09 -5.64 7.37
C LEU A 155 12.03 -5.04 8.78
N THR A 156 13.18 -4.94 9.46
CA THR A 156 13.26 -4.40 10.83
C THR A 156 12.77 -2.97 10.89
N LYS A 157 13.24 -2.09 9.99
CA LYS A 157 12.80 -0.69 9.95
C LYS A 157 11.31 -0.55 9.65
N ALA A 158 10.77 -1.41 8.79
CA ALA A 158 9.35 -1.40 8.46
C ALA A 158 8.48 -1.82 9.65
N VAL A 159 8.88 -2.90 10.34
CA VAL A 159 8.23 -3.37 11.57
C VAL A 159 8.30 -2.32 12.68
N GLU A 160 9.48 -1.74 12.93
CA GLU A 160 9.65 -0.68 13.94
C GLU A 160 8.78 0.54 13.65
N GLU A 161 8.69 0.99 12.40
CA GLU A 161 7.83 2.12 12.04
C GLU A 161 6.35 1.78 12.23
N ILE A 162 5.91 0.58 11.83
CA ILE A 162 4.52 0.15 11.99
C ILE A 162 4.15 0.08 13.47
N ASN A 163 4.94 -0.62 14.30
CA ASN A 163 4.67 -0.75 15.74
C ASN A 163 4.68 0.60 16.46
N LEU A 164 5.42 1.59 15.95
CA LEU A 164 5.45 2.94 16.50
C LEU A 164 4.26 3.81 16.09
N LYS A 165 3.65 3.55 14.93
CA LYS A 165 2.69 4.47 14.28
C LYS A 165 1.27 3.93 14.17
N ILE A 166 1.10 2.61 14.24
CA ILE A 166 -0.18 1.93 14.07
C ILE A 166 -0.59 1.36 15.43
N ASP A 167 -1.72 1.83 15.95
CA ASP A 167 -2.11 1.58 17.34
C ASP A 167 -2.64 0.15 17.58
N ASP A 168 -3.07 -0.53 16.52
CA ASP A 168 -3.66 -1.88 16.55
C ASP A 168 -2.78 -2.93 15.85
N MET A 169 -1.46 -2.75 15.92
CA MET A 169 -0.49 -3.74 15.43
C MET A 169 0.69 -3.87 16.39
N ASP A 170 1.15 -5.11 16.55
CA ASP A 170 2.40 -5.45 17.23
C ASP A 170 3.11 -6.54 16.43
N LEU A 171 3.97 -6.10 15.52
CA LEU A 171 4.62 -6.98 14.56
C LEU A 171 5.94 -7.54 15.10
N GLU A 172 6.14 -8.84 14.93
CA GLU A 172 7.39 -9.53 15.29
C GLU A 172 7.89 -10.41 14.13
N ILE A 173 9.21 -10.42 13.91
CA ILE A 173 9.84 -11.14 12.79
C ILE A 173 10.44 -12.46 13.28
N PHE A 174 9.96 -13.57 12.71
CA PHE A 174 10.51 -14.91 12.90
C PHE A 174 11.20 -15.41 11.62
N GLN A 175 12.14 -16.35 11.77
CA GLN A 175 12.89 -16.90 10.64
C GLN A 175 13.18 -18.39 10.83
N GLY A 176 12.84 -19.19 9.81
CA GLY A 176 13.14 -20.61 9.73
C GLY A 176 14.47 -20.85 9.01
N ARG A 177 15.28 -21.78 9.54
CA ARG A 177 16.58 -22.14 8.97
C ARG A 177 16.59 -23.58 8.50
N TYR A 178 17.18 -23.80 7.33
CA TYR A 178 17.65 -25.10 6.92
C TYR A 178 19.17 -25.04 6.84
N ASN A 179 19.85 -25.81 7.71
CA ASN A 179 21.27 -25.65 7.99
C ASN A 179 21.61 -24.19 8.37
N ARG A 180 22.46 -23.51 7.59
CA ARG A 180 22.87 -22.12 7.80
C ARG A 180 22.06 -21.12 6.95
N LYS A 181 21.21 -21.60 6.04
CA LYS A 181 20.45 -20.75 5.12
C LYS A 181 19.08 -20.44 5.74
N ILE A 182 18.71 -19.17 5.71
CA ILE A 182 17.32 -18.78 6.00
C ILE A 182 16.46 -19.23 4.83
N VAL A 183 15.44 -20.03 5.10
CA VAL A 183 14.52 -20.57 4.08
C VAL A 183 13.10 -20.05 4.24
N GLN A 184 12.77 -19.55 5.43
CA GLN A 184 11.44 -19.05 5.75
C GLN A 184 11.54 -17.79 6.60
N VAL A 185 10.63 -16.87 6.37
CA VAL A 185 10.40 -15.65 7.14
C VAL A 185 8.93 -15.62 7.49
N GLU A 186 8.64 -15.26 8.72
CA GLU A 186 7.27 -15.02 9.18
C GLU A 186 7.22 -13.67 9.89
N ILE A 187 6.14 -12.94 9.70
CA ILE A 187 5.83 -11.72 10.45
C ILE A 187 4.49 -11.94 11.12
N HIS A 188 4.50 -11.95 12.45
CA HIS A 188 3.32 -12.20 13.28
C HIS A 188 2.78 -10.87 13.75
N ASN A 189 1.46 -10.67 13.67
CA ASN A 189 0.79 -9.59 14.38
C ASN A 189 0.27 -10.13 15.72
N ASN A 190 1.00 -9.84 16.79
CA ASN A 190 0.66 -10.27 18.15
C ASN A 190 -0.47 -9.46 18.79
N TRP A 191 -0.88 -8.36 18.15
CA TRP A 191 -2.03 -7.58 18.58
C TRP A 191 -3.33 -8.34 18.30
N THR A 192 -4.21 -8.44 19.30
CA THR A 192 -5.56 -9.02 19.14
C THR A 192 -6.61 -8.13 19.78
N VAL A 193 -7.86 -8.23 19.34
CA VAL A 193 -8.96 -7.44 19.95
C VAL A 193 -9.17 -7.76 21.44
N HIS A 194 -8.64 -8.90 21.91
CA HIS A 194 -8.70 -9.37 23.29
C HIS A 194 -7.50 -8.94 24.15
N SER A 195 -6.46 -8.33 23.59
CA SER A 195 -5.27 -7.86 24.33
C SER A 195 -5.41 -6.44 24.89
N LYS A 196 -6.65 -5.94 25.06
CA LYS A 196 -6.96 -4.60 25.58
C LYS A 196 -7.69 -4.66 26.91
#